data_AF-A0A847CB74-F1
#
_entry.id   AF-A0A847CB74-F1
#
_cell.length_a   1.000
_cell.length_b   1.000
_cell.length_c   1.000
_cell.angle_alpha   90.00
_cell.angle_beta   90.00
_cell.angle_gamma   90.00
#
_symmetry.space_group_name_H-M   'P 1'
#
loop_
_entity.id
_entity.type
_entity.pdbx_description
1 polymer ?
#
loop_
_entity_poly.entity_id
_entity_poly.type
_entity_poly.pdbx_seq_one_letter_code
_entity_poly.pdbx_strand_id
1 'polypeptide(L)'
;MRKILFLFVFGIMMFVSCNNLVYETNELCCLQEITRYRCGFEEVIFLLPEFSTNLDYEFIKWNIHIEGIGYSSDFDYENNCFSLSVVKNEPLCVVAVPIFYEKSDINKKEHIFYKAAGAIYPYKSYSAGNSVFVEVEWESGFVADLMKSLYMENKDKNIITTSEFISSFNWKKLQIEIENKIDESIENLSSNVRSEKFYNPWLLDKEYLLKNISDGSFSVSYITLKNVLAVNIDDLKIINSNVESSFIPENEIINKFRKIVVKKKESCYFIAEDCVQLELNAITEKNVSHGYVSLPIYEK
;
A
#
# COMPACT_ATOMS: atom_id res chain seq x y z
N MET A 1 -13.68 -1.44 74.12
CA MET A 1 -14.83 -1.19 73.23
C MET A 1 -14.30 -0.92 71.82
N ARG A 2 -14.70 -1.81 70.90
CA ARG A 2 -14.78 -1.75 69.42
C ARG A 2 -13.76 -0.91 68.61
N LYS A 3 -12.86 -1.65 67.96
CA LYS A 3 -12.44 -1.44 66.55
C LYS A 3 -13.61 -1.78 65.61
N ILE A 4 -13.81 -1.00 64.55
CA ILE A 4 -14.40 -1.46 63.27
C ILE A 4 -13.64 -0.75 62.15
N LEU A 5 -12.83 -1.52 61.41
CA LEU A 5 -12.30 -1.17 60.10
C LEU A 5 -13.14 -1.98 59.10
N PHE A 6 -13.76 -1.32 58.14
CA PHE A 6 -14.63 -1.96 57.15
C PHE A 6 -13.80 -2.62 56.05
N LEU A 7 -14.21 -3.85 55.72
CA LEU A 7 -13.75 -4.69 54.63
C LEU A 7 -14.04 -4.03 53.26
N PHE A 8 -13.17 -4.30 52.29
CA PHE A 8 -13.63 -4.70 50.95
C PHE A 8 -12.92 -5.98 50.51
N VAL A 9 -13.72 -6.88 49.98
CA VAL A 9 -13.45 -8.27 49.60
C VAL A 9 -13.12 -8.33 48.11
N PHE A 10 -12.11 -9.13 47.74
CA PHE A 10 -12.01 -10.05 46.59
C PHE A 10 -10.57 -10.62 46.63
N GLY A 11 -10.28 -11.91 46.59
CA GLY A 11 -11.06 -13.07 46.17
C GLY A 11 -10.19 -13.95 45.27
N ILE A 12 -9.36 -14.78 45.90
CA ILE A 12 -8.82 -16.09 45.42
C ILE A 12 -7.65 -16.06 44.41
N MET A 13 -6.45 -16.22 45.00
CA MET A 13 -5.29 -16.93 44.45
C MET A 13 -5.64 -18.39 44.13
N MET A 14 -5.21 -18.89 42.98
CA MET A 14 -4.76 -20.28 42.87
C MET A 14 -3.25 -20.28 42.62
N PHE A 15 -2.51 -20.71 43.65
CA PHE A 15 -1.14 -21.18 43.54
C PHE A 15 -1.18 -22.66 43.15
N VAL A 16 -0.50 -23.02 42.07
CA VAL A 16 0.04 -24.37 41.88
C VAL A 16 1.54 -24.21 41.74
N SER A 17 2.27 -24.83 42.64
CA SER A 17 3.74 -24.90 42.66
C SER A 17 4.18 -26.35 42.64
N CYS A 18 5.39 -26.56 42.12
CA CYS A 18 6.27 -27.74 42.07
C CYS A 18 6.34 -28.38 40.66
N ASN A 19 7.50 -28.62 40.04
CA ASN A 19 8.90 -28.43 40.43
C ASN A 19 9.78 -28.54 39.16
N ASN A 20 10.92 -27.82 39.17
CA ASN A 20 12.15 -28.07 38.42
C ASN A 20 12.08 -28.28 36.90
N LEU A 21 12.29 -27.20 36.14
CA LEU A 21 13.08 -27.23 34.91
C LEU A 21 13.68 -25.83 34.67
N VAL A 22 15.01 -25.79 34.74
CA VAL A 22 15.96 -24.83 34.17
C VAL A 22 15.36 -23.51 33.64
N TYR A 23 15.59 -22.44 34.40
CA TYR A 23 15.49 -21.06 33.93
C TYR A 23 16.62 -20.79 32.93
N GLU A 24 16.26 -20.35 31.73
CA GLU A 24 16.81 -19.17 31.05
C GLU A 24 16.09 -19.06 29.68
N THR A 25 15.37 -17.93 29.47
CA THR A 25 14.93 -17.29 28.20
C THR A 25 13.46 -16.81 28.08
N ASN A 26 12.56 -16.98 29.07
CA ASN A 26 11.13 -16.62 28.87
C ASN A 26 10.60 -15.35 29.56
N GLU A 27 11.39 -14.64 30.38
CA GLU A 27 10.86 -13.44 31.09
C GLU A 27 10.66 -12.22 30.18
N LEU A 28 11.42 -12.09 29.09
CA LEU A 28 11.24 -11.00 28.11
C LEU A 28 9.96 -11.14 27.28
N CYS A 29 9.54 -12.37 26.98
CA CYS A 29 8.35 -12.63 26.16
C CYS A 29 7.05 -12.32 26.94
N CYS A 30 7.00 -12.70 28.23
CA CYS A 30 5.83 -12.43 29.08
C CYS A 30 5.69 -10.95 29.47
N LEU A 31 6.81 -10.23 29.67
CA LEU A 31 6.77 -8.79 29.98
C LEU A 31 6.30 -7.95 28.79
N GLN A 32 6.55 -8.38 27.54
CA GLN A 32 6.12 -7.67 26.33
C GLN A 32 4.67 -7.94 25.90
N GLU A 33 4.14 -9.15 26.15
CA GLU A 33 2.69 -9.37 26.07
C GLU A 33 1.97 -8.41 27.03
N ILE A 34 2.50 -8.23 28.25
CA ILE A 34 1.94 -7.29 29.25
C ILE A 34 2.04 -5.82 28.80
N THR A 35 3.06 -5.39 28.06
CA THR A 35 3.10 -4.02 27.47
C THR A 35 2.20 -3.87 26.25
N ARG A 36 2.01 -4.91 25.42
CA ARG A 36 1.00 -4.88 24.33
C ARG A 36 -0.41 -4.78 24.89
N TYR A 37 -0.70 -5.42 26.04
CA TYR A 37 -1.95 -5.21 26.78
C TYR A 37 -2.10 -3.80 27.41
N ARG A 38 -1.05 -2.97 27.44
CA ARG A 38 -1.15 -1.55 27.86
C ARG A 38 -1.57 -0.63 26.73
N CYS A 39 -1.26 -0.97 25.48
CA CYS A 39 -1.77 -0.28 24.29
C CYS A 39 -3.12 -0.91 23.96
N GLY A 40 -4.21 -0.38 24.53
CA GLY A 40 -5.56 -0.92 24.28
C GLY A 40 -5.88 -1.06 22.79
N PHE A 41 -6.87 -1.89 22.47
CA PHE A 41 -7.37 -1.98 21.10
C PHE A 41 -8.27 -0.79 20.78
N GLU A 42 -8.34 -0.41 19.51
CA GLU A 42 -9.40 0.44 18.99
C GLU A 42 -9.98 -0.08 17.69
N GLU A 43 -11.23 0.28 17.46
CA GLU A 43 -11.88 0.03 16.18
C GLU A 43 -11.51 1.14 15.21
N VAL A 44 -10.87 0.76 14.11
CA VAL A 44 -10.48 1.64 13.02
C VAL A 44 -11.30 1.30 11.79
N ILE A 45 -11.88 2.32 11.17
CA ILE A 45 -12.65 2.24 9.94
C ILE A 45 -11.77 2.72 8.80
N PHE A 46 -11.49 1.81 7.86
CA PHE A 46 -10.74 2.12 6.65
C PHE A 46 -11.71 2.52 5.54
N LEU A 47 -11.51 3.71 4.98
CA LEU A 47 -12.30 4.26 3.89
C LEU A 47 -11.56 4.00 2.58
N LEU A 48 -12.15 3.17 1.71
CA LEU A 48 -11.58 2.82 0.41
C LEU A 48 -11.83 3.94 -0.60
N PRO A 49 -10.88 4.22 -1.51
CA PRO A 49 -11.06 5.29 -2.47
C PRO A 49 -12.12 4.89 -3.51
N GLU A 50 -12.71 5.88 -4.17
CA GLU A 50 -13.54 5.59 -5.32
C GLU A 50 -12.67 5.08 -6.47
N PHE A 51 -13.13 4.00 -7.11
CA PHE A 51 -12.54 3.53 -8.35
C PHE A 51 -13.41 3.99 -9.51
N SER A 52 -12.80 4.70 -10.45
CA SER A 52 -13.42 5.05 -11.72
C SER A 52 -12.41 4.88 -12.86
N THR A 53 -12.93 4.50 -14.01
CA THR A 53 -12.19 4.39 -15.27
C THR A 53 -13.03 5.03 -16.36
N ASN A 54 -12.38 5.65 -17.34
CA ASN A 54 -13.04 6.16 -18.54
C ASN A 54 -13.19 5.07 -19.62
N LEU A 55 -12.71 3.86 -19.35
CA LEU A 55 -12.73 2.73 -20.26
C LEU A 55 -13.93 1.81 -19.97
N ASP A 56 -14.17 0.84 -20.84
CA ASP A 56 -15.34 -0.06 -20.77
C ASP A 56 -15.18 -1.20 -19.73
N TYR A 57 -14.74 -0.84 -18.52
CA TYR A 57 -14.64 -1.75 -17.38
C TYR A 57 -15.64 -1.40 -16.29
N GLU A 58 -15.96 -2.41 -15.49
CA GLU A 58 -16.79 -2.30 -14.31
C GLU A 58 -16.02 -2.79 -13.09
N PHE A 59 -15.95 -1.93 -12.08
CA PHE A 59 -15.43 -2.29 -10.77
C PHE A 59 -16.35 -3.32 -10.10
N ILE A 60 -15.74 -4.35 -9.52
CA ILE A 60 -16.46 -5.45 -8.87
C ILE A 60 -16.26 -5.35 -7.35
N LYS A 61 -15.00 -5.41 -6.93
CA LYS A 61 -14.60 -5.57 -5.53
C LYS A 61 -13.13 -5.21 -5.37
N TRP A 62 -12.71 -5.06 -4.13
CA TRP A 62 -11.33 -4.93 -3.73
C TRP A 62 -10.78 -6.29 -3.30
N ASN A 63 -9.52 -6.59 -3.62
CA ASN A 63 -8.73 -7.52 -2.83
C ASN A 63 -7.94 -6.73 -1.78
N ILE A 64 -8.23 -6.99 -0.51
CA ILE A 64 -7.67 -6.29 0.64
C ILE A 64 -6.62 -7.17 1.29
N HIS A 65 -5.38 -6.68 1.32
CA HIS A 65 -4.32 -7.26 2.15
C HIS A 65 -4.04 -6.34 3.33
N ILE A 66 -3.93 -6.94 4.51
CA ILE A 66 -3.61 -6.24 5.74
C ILE A 66 -2.43 -6.94 6.39
N GLU A 67 -1.40 -6.19 6.70
CA GLU A 67 -0.26 -6.68 7.46
C GLU A 67 0.02 -5.75 8.63
N GLY A 68 0.18 -6.36 9.79
CA GLY A 68 0.47 -5.69 11.04
C GLY A 68 1.09 -6.67 12.03
N ILE A 69 1.46 -6.19 13.20
CA ILE A 69 2.11 -7.01 14.21
C ILE A 69 1.16 -8.13 14.69
N GLY A 70 1.49 -9.38 14.34
CA GLY A 70 0.67 -10.54 14.68
C GLY A 70 -0.68 -10.61 13.94
N TYR A 71 -0.85 -9.80 12.90
CA TYR A 71 -2.08 -9.75 12.10
C TYR A 71 -1.73 -9.78 10.61
N SER A 72 -2.26 -10.77 9.90
CA SER A 72 -2.13 -10.94 8.46
C SER A 72 -3.48 -11.40 7.94
N SER A 73 -4.05 -10.67 6.99
CA SER A 73 -5.35 -10.98 6.40
C SER A 73 -5.38 -10.65 4.92
N ASP A 74 -6.08 -11.48 4.16
CA ASP A 74 -6.28 -11.36 2.72
C ASP A 74 -7.72 -11.76 2.39
N PHE A 75 -8.51 -10.83 1.86
CA PHE A 75 -9.92 -11.08 1.57
C PHE A 75 -10.45 -10.16 0.46
N ASP A 76 -11.49 -10.63 -0.23
CA ASP A 76 -12.21 -9.81 -1.21
C ASP A 76 -13.32 -9.02 -0.51
N TYR A 77 -13.57 -7.78 -0.95
CA TYR A 77 -14.51 -6.86 -0.29
C TYR A 77 -15.19 -5.91 -1.26
N GLU A 78 -16.52 -5.81 -1.21
CA GLU A 78 -17.33 -5.04 -2.18
C GLU A 78 -17.70 -3.64 -1.70
N ASN A 79 -17.67 -3.36 -0.39
CA ASN A 79 -18.10 -2.06 0.14
C ASN A 79 -16.96 -1.03 0.14
N ASN A 80 -17.33 0.23 0.30
CA ASN A 80 -16.40 1.36 0.31
C ASN A 80 -15.68 1.58 1.66
N CYS A 81 -16.01 0.80 2.70
CA CYS A 81 -15.30 0.84 3.97
C CYS A 81 -15.43 -0.46 4.75
N PHE A 82 -14.44 -0.76 5.60
CA PHE A 82 -14.47 -1.88 6.52
C PHE A 82 -13.89 -1.46 7.87
N SER A 83 -14.30 -2.14 8.96
CA SER A 83 -13.75 -1.90 10.29
C SER A 83 -12.83 -3.04 10.73
N LEU A 84 -11.81 -2.69 11.50
CA LEU A 84 -10.86 -3.62 12.08
C LEU A 84 -10.51 -3.19 13.50
N SER A 85 -10.44 -4.17 14.42
CA SER A 85 -9.86 -3.93 15.75
C SER A 85 -8.34 -4.03 15.65
N VAL A 86 -7.65 -2.92 15.90
CA VAL A 86 -6.18 -2.82 15.82
C VAL A 86 -5.60 -2.42 17.17
N VAL A 87 -4.31 -2.75 17.37
CA VAL A 87 -3.58 -2.28 18.56
C VAL A 87 -3.29 -0.79 18.41
N LYS A 88 -3.59 0.01 19.45
CA LYS A 88 -3.33 1.46 19.44
C LYS A 88 -1.88 1.78 19.16
N ASN A 89 -1.65 2.71 18.23
CA ASN A 89 -0.33 3.23 17.86
C ASN A 89 0.67 2.20 17.29
N GLU A 90 0.23 0.99 16.97
CA GLU A 90 1.09 0.01 16.30
C GLU A 90 0.95 0.15 14.77
N PRO A 91 2.06 0.22 14.02
CA PRO A 91 2.01 0.34 12.58
C PRO A 91 1.32 -0.85 11.91
N LEU A 92 0.39 -0.54 11.03
CA LEU A 92 -0.33 -1.52 10.21
C LEU A 92 -0.50 -0.93 8.81
N CYS A 93 -0.28 -1.74 7.78
CA CYS A 93 -0.57 -1.35 6.40
C CYS A 93 -1.80 -2.05 5.86
N VAL A 94 -2.57 -1.31 5.09
CA VAL A 94 -3.65 -1.83 4.23
C VAL A 94 -3.24 -1.60 2.79
N VAL A 95 -3.39 -2.62 1.96
CA VAL A 95 -3.20 -2.58 0.51
C VAL A 95 -4.49 -3.04 -0.13
N ALA A 96 -5.12 -2.18 -0.92
CA ALA A 96 -6.41 -2.43 -1.56
C ALA A 96 -6.25 -2.43 -3.07
N VAL A 97 -6.36 -3.61 -3.69
CA VAL A 97 -6.23 -3.78 -5.14
C VAL A 97 -7.62 -3.84 -5.78
N PRO A 98 -7.95 -2.99 -6.76
CA PRO A 98 -9.24 -3.05 -7.41
C PRO A 98 -9.30 -4.23 -8.38
N ILE A 99 -10.42 -4.94 -8.36
CA ILE A 99 -10.75 -6.02 -9.29
C ILE A 99 -11.91 -5.54 -10.15
N PHE A 100 -11.77 -5.76 -11.45
CA PHE A 100 -12.73 -5.31 -12.45
C PHE A 100 -12.93 -6.38 -13.52
N TYR A 101 -14.02 -6.28 -14.28
CA TYR A 101 -14.20 -7.04 -15.52
C TYR A 101 -14.44 -6.07 -16.68
N GLU A 102 -14.23 -6.56 -17.90
CA GLU A 102 -14.67 -5.89 -19.12
C GLU A 102 -16.20 -6.00 -19.26
N LYS A 103 -16.90 -4.86 -19.44
CA LYS A 103 -18.38 -4.85 -19.55
C LYS A 103 -18.89 -5.66 -20.74
N SER A 104 -18.08 -5.72 -21.80
CA SER A 104 -18.36 -6.47 -23.02
C SER A 104 -18.11 -7.99 -22.89
N ASP A 105 -17.32 -8.44 -21.89
CA ASP A 105 -16.98 -9.85 -21.72
C ASP A 105 -18.16 -10.65 -21.17
N ILE A 106 -18.73 -11.51 -22.02
CA ILE A 106 -19.82 -12.43 -21.68
C ILE A 106 -19.43 -13.38 -20.55
N ASN A 107 -18.14 -13.73 -20.43
CA ASN A 107 -17.65 -14.65 -19.41
C ASN A 107 -17.34 -13.95 -18.07
N LYS A 108 -17.41 -12.62 -18.03
CA LYS A 108 -17.11 -11.79 -16.85
C LYS A 108 -15.81 -12.19 -16.15
N LYS A 109 -14.73 -12.34 -16.91
CA LYS A 109 -13.42 -12.64 -16.32
C LYS A 109 -12.96 -11.49 -15.44
N GLU A 110 -12.53 -11.83 -14.22
CA GLU A 110 -11.99 -10.88 -13.28
C GLU A 110 -10.52 -10.56 -13.65
N HIS A 111 -10.14 -9.30 -13.53
CA HIS A 111 -8.81 -8.80 -13.90
C HIS A 111 -8.17 -8.01 -12.77
N ILE A 112 -6.84 -8.05 -12.73
CA ILE A 112 -6.00 -7.30 -11.79
C ILE A 112 -4.90 -6.55 -12.55
N PHE A 113 -5.11 -5.26 -12.77
CA PHE A 113 -4.17 -4.43 -13.55
C PHE A 113 -3.70 -3.21 -12.78
N TYR A 114 -4.63 -2.49 -12.16
CA TYR A 114 -4.31 -1.26 -11.45
C TYR A 114 -3.48 -1.58 -10.19
N LYS A 115 -2.55 -0.67 -9.91
CA LYS A 115 -1.78 -0.67 -8.69
C LYS A 115 -2.69 -0.40 -7.51
N ALA A 116 -2.32 -0.95 -6.36
CA ALA A 116 -3.12 -0.86 -5.16
C ALA A 116 -3.22 0.58 -4.65
N ALA A 117 -4.35 0.91 -4.02
CA ALA A 117 -4.41 1.95 -3.01
C ALA A 117 -3.86 1.41 -1.69
N GLY A 118 -3.55 2.30 -0.76
CA GLY A 118 -3.07 1.85 0.54
C GLY A 118 -3.21 2.88 1.65
N ALA A 119 -2.94 2.41 2.86
CA ALA A 119 -2.89 3.24 4.06
C ALA A 119 -1.87 2.67 5.04
N ILE A 120 -1.36 3.55 5.89
CA ILE A 120 -0.49 3.18 7.00
C ILE A 120 -1.10 3.74 8.26
N TYR A 121 -1.68 2.90 9.10
CA TYR A 121 -2.15 3.31 10.41
C TYR A 121 -0.97 3.41 11.39
N PRO A 122 -0.93 4.39 12.32
CA PRO A 122 -1.89 5.47 12.56
C PRO A 122 -1.63 6.76 11.76
N TYR A 123 -0.84 6.70 10.68
CA TYR A 123 -0.62 7.89 9.85
C TYR A 123 -1.91 8.26 9.08
N LYS A 124 -2.17 9.58 8.99
CA LYS A 124 -3.42 10.18 8.49
C LYS A 124 -4.71 9.64 9.15
N SER A 125 -4.62 8.98 10.31
CA SER A 125 -5.82 8.61 11.06
C SER A 125 -6.44 9.85 11.70
N TYR A 126 -7.77 9.95 11.69
CA TYR A 126 -8.51 10.99 12.40
C TYR A 126 -9.64 10.38 13.23
N SER A 127 -9.97 11.03 14.35
CA SER A 127 -11.07 10.58 15.21
C SER A 127 -12.33 11.39 14.93
N ALA A 128 -13.45 10.70 14.73
CA ALA A 128 -14.77 11.32 14.70
C ALA A 128 -15.69 10.56 15.68
N GLY A 129 -15.97 11.19 16.81
CA GLY A 129 -16.69 10.56 17.92
C GLY A 129 -15.84 9.46 18.58
N ASN A 130 -16.39 8.25 18.67
CA ASN A 130 -15.72 7.10 19.29
C ASN A 130 -14.98 6.21 18.27
N SER A 131 -14.95 6.61 16.99
CA SER A 131 -14.36 5.84 15.91
C SER A 131 -13.13 6.55 15.37
N VAL A 132 -12.12 5.75 15.00
CA VAL A 132 -10.94 6.22 14.28
C VAL A 132 -11.12 5.86 12.81
N PHE A 133 -10.84 6.80 11.93
CA PHE A 133 -10.96 6.65 10.49
C PHE A 133 -9.58 6.77 9.86
N VAL A 134 -9.34 5.98 8.81
CA VAL A 134 -8.14 6.03 8.00
C VAL A 134 -8.56 6.00 6.54
N GLU A 135 -8.14 7.01 5.79
CA GLU A 135 -8.35 7.07 4.35
C GLU A 135 -7.31 6.20 3.63
N VAL A 136 -7.79 5.35 2.74
CA VAL A 136 -6.98 4.54 1.83
C VAL A 136 -6.87 5.31 0.52
N GLU A 137 -5.66 5.64 0.12
CA GLU A 137 -5.38 6.54 -1.00
C GLU A 137 -4.50 5.84 -2.03
N TRP A 138 -4.63 6.20 -3.31
CA TRP A 138 -3.80 5.64 -4.38
C TRP A 138 -2.33 6.01 -4.18
N GLU A 139 -2.08 7.26 -3.78
CA GLU A 139 -0.77 7.86 -3.49
C GLU A 139 -0.06 7.17 -2.33
N SER A 140 -0.82 6.57 -1.42
CA SER A 140 -0.33 5.81 -0.26
C SER A 140 -0.08 4.32 -0.55
N GLY A 141 -0.53 3.82 -1.71
CA GLY A 141 -0.45 2.42 -2.10
C GLY A 141 0.97 1.86 -2.15
N PHE A 142 1.91 2.60 -2.73
CA PHE A 142 3.29 2.14 -2.88
C PHE A 142 3.99 1.95 -1.52
N VAL A 143 3.81 2.88 -0.59
CA VAL A 143 4.45 2.79 0.73
C VAL A 143 3.80 1.71 1.59
N ALA A 144 2.48 1.56 1.52
CA ALA A 144 1.79 0.45 2.15
C ALA A 144 2.29 -0.91 1.62
N ASP A 145 2.52 -1.03 0.31
CA ASP A 145 3.05 -2.25 -0.29
C ASP A 145 4.53 -2.52 0.08
N LEU A 146 5.35 -1.48 0.28
CA LEU A 146 6.68 -1.62 0.87
C LEU A 146 6.61 -2.18 2.30
N MET A 147 5.76 -1.62 3.15
CA MET A 147 5.56 -2.10 4.53
C MET A 147 5.06 -3.55 4.54
N LYS A 148 4.07 -3.86 3.69
CA LYS A 148 3.54 -5.23 3.50
C LYS A 148 4.66 -6.21 3.17
N SER A 149 5.52 -5.83 2.22
CA SER A 149 6.62 -6.69 1.76
C SER A 149 7.63 -6.94 2.89
N LEU A 150 7.96 -5.92 3.69
CA LEU A 150 8.84 -6.12 4.85
C LEU A 150 8.20 -7.00 5.93
N TYR A 151 6.89 -6.89 6.19
CA TYR A 151 6.21 -7.82 7.09
C TYR A 151 6.32 -9.26 6.58
N MET A 152 6.06 -9.48 5.31
CA MET A 152 6.09 -10.81 4.68
C MET A 152 7.50 -11.42 4.63
N GLU A 153 8.52 -10.65 4.29
CA GLU A 153 9.94 -11.11 4.26
C GLU A 153 10.47 -11.48 5.66
N ASN A 154 9.84 -10.95 6.70
CA ASN A 154 10.24 -11.18 8.09
C ASN A 154 9.21 -12.02 8.87
N LYS A 155 8.27 -12.69 8.17
CA LYS A 155 7.22 -13.54 8.75
C LYS A 155 7.77 -14.75 9.50
N ASP A 156 8.85 -15.34 8.98
CA ASP A 156 9.55 -16.49 9.58
C ASP A 156 10.65 -16.10 10.57
N LYS A 157 10.93 -14.79 10.71
CA LYS A 157 11.86 -14.27 11.71
C LYS A 157 11.09 -14.00 13.01
N ASN A 158 11.80 -13.84 14.12
CA ASN A 158 11.17 -13.58 15.42
C ASN A 158 10.26 -12.33 15.33
N ILE A 159 8.95 -12.51 15.57
CA ILE A 159 7.90 -11.48 15.45
C ILE A 159 8.27 -10.20 16.22
N ILE A 160 8.94 -10.34 17.37
CA ILE A 160 9.38 -9.20 18.19
C ILE A 160 10.38 -8.34 17.41
N THR A 161 11.35 -8.97 16.75
CA THR A 161 12.37 -8.25 15.95
C THR A 161 11.77 -7.58 14.72
N THR A 162 10.77 -8.19 14.07
CA THR A 162 10.04 -7.59 12.95
C THR A 162 9.23 -6.38 13.40
N SER A 163 8.53 -6.50 14.53
CA SER A 163 7.73 -5.42 15.12
C SER A 163 8.58 -4.20 15.48
N GLU A 164 9.68 -4.39 16.20
CA GLU A 164 10.59 -3.29 16.57
C GLU A 164 11.21 -2.63 15.33
N PHE A 165 11.59 -3.44 14.34
CA PHE A 165 12.14 -2.95 13.09
C PHE A 165 11.14 -2.09 12.30
N ILE A 166 9.94 -2.61 12.02
CA ILE A 166 8.91 -1.88 11.26
C ILE A 166 8.53 -0.59 12.00
N SER A 167 8.35 -0.65 13.32
CA SER A 167 7.99 0.52 14.13
C SER A 167 9.11 1.55 14.25
N SER A 168 10.37 1.17 14.04
CA SER A 168 11.50 2.11 14.06
C SER A 168 11.61 2.96 12.78
N PHE A 169 11.08 2.49 11.66
CA PHE A 169 11.18 3.21 10.39
C PHE A 169 10.14 4.33 10.31
N ASN A 170 10.54 5.50 9.81
CA ASN A 170 9.68 6.67 9.73
C ASN A 170 8.80 6.64 8.46
N TRP A 171 7.79 5.77 8.46
CA TRP A 171 6.83 5.59 7.37
C TRP A 171 6.10 6.88 6.99
N LYS A 172 5.72 7.69 7.99
CA LYS A 172 5.11 9.00 7.79
C LYS A 172 5.99 9.91 6.92
N LYS A 173 7.30 9.98 7.22
CA LYS A 173 8.22 10.83 6.46
C LYS A 173 8.40 10.33 5.03
N LEU A 174 8.46 9.01 4.83
CA LEU A 174 8.54 8.42 3.49
C LEU A 174 7.30 8.77 2.65
N GLN A 175 6.11 8.58 3.22
CA GLN A 175 4.85 8.89 2.55
C GLN A 175 4.75 10.38 2.17
N ILE A 176 5.03 11.29 3.12
CA ILE A 176 5.03 12.75 2.86
C ILE A 176 5.97 13.12 1.71
N GLU A 177 7.17 12.53 1.67
CA GLU A 177 8.13 12.86 0.62
C GLU A 177 7.71 12.32 -0.75
N ILE A 178 7.00 11.19 -0.81
CA ILE A 178 6.40 10.70 -2.06
C ILE A 178 5.28 11.62 -2.51
N GLU A 179 4.37 12.02 -1.61
CA GLU A 179 3.29 12.96 -1.88
C GLU A 179 3.84 14.29 -2.42
N ASN A 180 4.84 14.87 -1.75
CA ASN A 180 5.49 16.09 -2.21
C ASN A 180 6.06 15.96 -3.63
N LYS A 181 6.63 14.80 -4.00
CA LYS A 181 7.17 14.57 -5.35
C LYS A 181 6.06 14.40 -6.39
N ILE A 182 4.93 13.80 -6.01
CA ILE A 182 3.74 13.73 -6.86
C ILE A 182 3.26 15.16 -7.15
N ASP A 183 3.01 15.95 -6.10
CA ASP A 183 2.51 17.33 -6.20
C ASP A 183 3.46 18.22 -7.02
N GLU A 184 4.76 18.20 -6.70
CA GLU A 184 5.79 18.95 -7.43
C GLU A 184 5.80 18.57 -8.93
N SER A 185 5.62 17.29 -9.25
CA SER A 185 5.59 16.85 -10.65
C SER A 185 4.35 17.37 -11.40
N ILE A 186 3.20 17.47 -10.73
CA ILE A 186 1.95 18.00 -11.30
C ILE A 186 2.08 19.51 -11.58
N GLU A 187 2.67 20.25 -10.63
CA GLU A 187 2.96 21.68 -10.79
C GLU A 187 3.93 21.91 -11.96
N ASN A 188 5.01 21.13 -12.03
CA ASN A 188 6.02 21.24 -13.10
C ASN A 188 5.42 20.93 -14.48
N LEU A 189 4.57 19.90 -14.60
CA LEU A 189 3.88 19.58 -15.86
C LEU A 189 2.97 20.74 -16.32
N SER A 190 2.31 21.41 -15.38
CA SER A 190 1.43 22.56 -15.67
C SER A 190 2.20 23.78 -16.19
N SER A 191 3.51 23.86 -15.95
CA SER A 191 4.40 24.91 -16.47
C SER A 191 4.84 24.72 -17.93
N ASN A 192 4.38 23.67 -18.61
CA ASN A 192 4.65 23.35 -20.03
C ASN A 192 6.13 23.14 -20.41
N VAL A 193 6.98 22.76 -19.46
CA VAL A 193 8.35 22.36 -19.77
C VAL A 193 8.34 20.96 -20.40
N ARG A 194 8.87 20.85 -21.63
CA ARG A 194 8.75 19.62 -22.46
C ARG A 194 9.32 18.36 -21.80
N SER A 195 10.38 18.49 -21.00
CA SER A 195 11.07 17.38 -20.33
C SER A 195 10.44 16.93 -19.02
N GLU A 196 9.42 17.63 -18.53
CA GLU A 196 8.79 17.28 -17.25
C GLU A 196 7.99 15.99 -17.39
N LYS A 197 8.09 15.20 -16.33
CA LYS A 197 7.53 13.84 -16.21
C LYS A 197 6.76 13.75 -14.91
N PHE A 198 5.64 13.03 -14.95
CA PHE A 198 4.88 12.74 -13.75
C PHE A 198 5.69 11.83 -12.81
N TYR A 199 5.56 12.06 -11.51
CA TYR A 199 6.18 11.20 -10.51
C TYR A 199 5.24 10.03 -10.19
N ASN A 200 5.40 8.91 -10.89
CA ASN A 200 4.72 7.66 -10.55
C ASN A 200 5.58 6.84 -9.56
N PRO A 201 5.19 6.69 -8.27
CA PRO A 201 6.00 5.99 -7.27
C PRO A 201 6.16 4.50 -7.57
N TRP A 202 5.26 3.90 -8.34
CA TRP A 202 5.35 2.48 -8.74
C TRP A 202 6.46 2.21 -9.77
N LEU A 203 7.11 3.24 -10.31
CA LEU A 203 8.30 3.12 -11.15
C LEU A 203 9.62 3.15 -10.35
N LEU A 204 9.55 3.33 -9.03
CA LEU A 204 10.71 3.20 -8.16
C LEU A 204 11.24 1.78 -8.12
N ASP A 205 12.53 1.65 -7.81
CA ASP A 205 13.17 0.36 -7.59
C ASP A 205 12.79 -0.18 -6.21
N LYS A 206 11.68 -0.94 -6.16
CA LYS A 206 11.11 -1.51 -4.95
C LYS A 206 12.14 -2.38 -4.19
N GLU A 207 12.86 -3.24 -4.90
CA GLU A 207 13.86 -4.15 -4.30
C GLU A 207 15.02 -3.36 -3.67
N TYR A 208 15.53 -2.35 -4.38
CA TYR A 208 16.57 -1.49 -3.85
C TYR A 208 16.11 -0.75 -2.59
N LEU A 209 14.87 -0.26 -2.57
CA LEU A 209 14.29 0.41 -1.41
C LEU A 209 14.12 -0.55 -0.23
N LEU A 210 13.50 -1.72 -0.43
CA LEU A 210 13.33 -2.74 0.61
C LEU A 210 14.65 -3.16 1.22
N LYS A 211 15.68 -3.38 0.38
CA LYS A 211 17.03 -3.71 0.84
C LYS A 211 17.62 -2.59 1.72
N ASN A 212 17.57 -1.34 1.27
CA ASN A 212 18.15 -0.23 2.03
C ASN A 212 17.36 0.11 3.31
N ILE A 213 16.04 -0.13 3.33
CA ILE A 213 15.24 -0.01 4.56
C ILE A 213 15.65 -1.11 5.54
N SER A 214 15.76 -2.36 5.07
CA SER A 214 16.21 -3.52 5.86
C SER A 214 17.62 -3.36 6.42
N ASP A 215 18.54 -2.80 5.62
CA ASP A 215 19.92 -2.54 6.02
C ASP A 215 20.08 -1.32 6.95
N GLY A 216 18.99 -0.58 7.22
CA GLY A 216 19.03 0.67 8.00
C GLY A 216 19.79 1.81 7.30
N SER A 217 20.03 1.69 5.99
CA SER A 217 20.81 2.63 5.17
C SER A 217 19.96 3.53 4.28
N PHE A 218 18.63 3.52 4.46
CA PHE A 218 17.69 4.28 3.65
C PHE A 218 17.97 5.80 3.68
N SER A 219 17.90 6.41 2.50
CA SER A 219 17.98 7.86 2.30
C SER A 219 16.85 8.32 1.39
N VAL A 220 16.31 9.51 1.65
CA VAL A 220 15.30 10.16 0.81
C VAL A 220 15.78 10.32 -0.64
N SER A 221 17.09 10.44 -0.87
CA SER A 221 17.64 10.50 -2.24
C SER A 221 17.32 9.24 -3.08
N TYR A 222 17.00 8.11 -2.43
CA TYR A 222 16.69 6.85 -3.10
C TYR A 222 15.31 6.82 -3.74
N ILE A 223 14.39 7.68 -3.32
CA ILE A 223 13.06 7.82 -3.94
C ILE A 223 13.09 8.82 -5.11
N THR A 224 14.10 8.67 -5.96
CA THR A 224 14.23 9.43 -7.21
C THR A 224 13.99 8.50 -8.38
N LEU A 225 13.15 8.91 -9.34
CA LEU A 225 12.87 8.12 -10.54
C LEU A 225 14.09 8.05 -11.47
N LYS A 226 14.83 6.94 -11.37
CA LYS A 226 15.94 6.59 -12.24
C LYS A 226 15.43 5.96 -13.53
N ASN A 227 16.07 6.28 -14.65
CA ASN A 227 15.78 5.67 -15.95
C ASN A 227 14.33 5.86 -16.44
N VAL A 228 13.54 6.78 -15.89
CA VAL A 228 12.18 7.08 -16.36
C VAL A 228 12.21 8.22 -17.38
N LEU A 229 11.43 8.09 -18.46
CA LEU A 229 11.22 9.09 -19.51
C LEU A 229 9.71 9.37 -19.68
N ALA A 230 9.38 10.58 -20.14
CA ALA A 230 8.02 10.92 -20.54
C ALA A 230 7.85 10.69 -22.05
N VAL A 231 6.78 10.03 -22.46
CA VAL A 231 6.43 9.81 -23.87
C VAL A 231 5.13 10.52 -24.18
N ASN A 232 5.07 11.22 -25.31
CA ASN A 232 3.81 11.74 -25.83
C ASN A 232 3.05 10.60 -26.51
N ILE A 233 1.80 10.37 -26.10
CA ILE A 233 0.94 9.33 -26.65
C ILE A 233 0.73 9.53 -28.16
N ASP A 234 0.67 10.78 -28.61
CA ASP A 234 0.42 11.11 -30.01
C ASP A 234 1.59 10.70 -30.92
N ASP A 235 2.81 10.54 -30.37
CA ASP A 235 3.98 10.05 -31.09
C ASP A 235 3.99 8.52 -31.23
N LEU A 236 3.18 7.79 -30.44
CA LEU A 236 3.18 6.33 -30.38
C LEU A 236 2.43 5.66 -31.53
N LYS A 237 1.65 6.40 -32.34
CA LYS A 237 0.85 5.87 -33.46
C LYS A 237 0.00 4.65 -33.09
N ILE A 238 -0.46 4.57 -31.84
CA ILE A 238 -1.36 3.53 -31.36
C ILE A 238 -2.76 3.73 -31.96
N ILE A 239 -3.47 2.63 -32.18
CA ILE A 239 -4.76 2.62 -32.87
C ILE A 239 -5.82 3.41 -32.10
N ASN A 240 -5.75 3.37 -30.75
CA ASN A 240 -6.67 4.07 -29.86
C ASN A 240 -5.94 5.12 -29.05
N SER A 241 -6.50 6.33 -28.98
CA SER A 241 -5.90 7.44 -28.26
C SER A 241 -6.11 7.38 -26.75
N ASN A 242 -7.12 6.64 -26.27
CA ASN A 242 -7.43 6.55 -24.86
C ASN A 242 -6.62 5.43 -24.20
N VAL A 243 -5.79 5.83 -23.25
CA VAL A 243 -4.84 4.97 -22.55
C VAL A 243 -4.91 5.31 -21.07
N GLU A 244 -4.95 4.29 -20.22
CA GLU A 244 -4.87 4.44 -18.76
C GLU A 244 -3.62 3.74 -18.21
N SER A 245 -2.95 4.41 -17.28
CA SER A 245 -1.91 3.84 -16.43
C SER A 245 -2.52 2.91 -15.39
N SER A 246 -1.70 1.95 -14.94
CA SER A 246 -2.03 1.15 -13.76
C SER A 246 -2.06 1.97 -12.48
N PHE A 247 -1.42 3.15 -12.44
CA PHE A 247 -1.50 4.05 -11.31
C PHE A 247 -2.55 5.14 -11.58
N ILE A 248 -3.70 5.05 -10.90
CA ILE A 248 -4.88 5.88 -11.20
C ILE A 248 -4.62 7.40 -11.18
N PRO A 249 -3.85 7.97 -10.23
CA PRO A 249 -3.53 9.40 -10.25
C PRO A 249 -2.80 9.87 -11.53
N GLU A 250 -2.07 8.99 -12.22
CA GLU A 250 -1.43 9.33 -13.50
C GLU A 250 -2.47 9.53 -14.62
N ASN A 251 -3.67 8.97 -14.52
CA ASN A 251 -4.69 9.03 -15.57
C ASN A 251 -5.20 10.45 -15.81
N GLU A 252 -5.31 11.28 -14.77
CA GLU A 252 -5.64 12.70 -14.94
C GLU A 252 -4.57 13.43 -15.75
N ILE A 253 -3.31 13.09 -15.53
CA ILE A 253 -2.16 13.66 -16.23
C ILE A 253 -2.13 13.20 -17.68
N ILE A 254 -2.40 11.91 -17.93
CA ILE A 254 -2.52 11.36 -19.28
C ILE A 254 -3.61 12.07 -20.06
N ASN A 255 -4.80 12.22 -19.46
CA ASN A 255 -5.93 12.87 -20.10
C ASN A 255 -5.66 14.35 -20.41
N LYS A 256 -5.01 15.05 -19.49
CA LYS A 256 -4.74 16.49 -19.63
C LYS A 256 -3.56 16.82 -20.55
N PHE A 257 -2.47 16.06 -20.46
CA PHE A 257 -1.20 16.40 -21.11
C PHE A 257 -0.79 15.43 -22.22
N ARG A 258 -1.55 14.35 -22.45
CA ARG A 258 -1.25 13.31 -23.46
C ARG A 258 0.13 12.69 -23.27
N LYS A 259 0.60 12.62 -22.03
CA LYS A 259 1.92 12.12 -21.64
C LYS A 259 1.80 10.94 -20.68
N ILE A 260 2.62 9.93 -20.91
CA ILE A 260 2.81 8.78 -20.02
C ILE A 260 4.24 8.72 -19.55
N VAL A 261 4.48 8.17 -18.35
CA VAL A 261 5.83 7.88 -17.89
C VAL A 261 6.17 6.40 -18.02
N VAL A 262 7.35 6.13 -18.60
CA VAL A 262 7.83 4.76 -18.83
C VAL A 262 9.26 4.60 -18.35
N LYS A 263 9.59 3.41 -17.86
CA LYS A 263 10.93 3.05 -17.42
C LYS A 263 11.74 2.55 -18.61
N LYS A 264 12.96 3.07 -18.78
CA LYS A 264 13.85 2.73 -19.90
C LYS A 264 14.26 1.26 -19.79
N LYS A 265 14.22 0.56 -20.93
CA LYS A 265 14.64 -0.84 -21.09
C LYS A 265 13.83 -1.82 -20.23
N GLU A 266 12.63 -1.43 -19.81
CA GLU A 266 11.69 -2.27 -19.07
C GLU A 266 10.31 -2.15 -19.71
N SER A 267 9.58 -3.26 -19.79
CA SER A 267 8.20 -3.27 -20.26
C SER A 267 7.31 -2.52 -19.27
N CYS A 268 6.62 -1.49 -19.75
CA CYS A 268 5.59 -0.78 -19.00
C CYS A 268 4.23 -1.12 -19.60
N TYR A 269 3.22 -1.25 -18.76
CA TYR A 269 1.90 -1.70 -19.18
C TYR A 269 0.82 -0.65 -18.90
N PHE A 270 -0.04 -0.47 -19.88
CA PHE A 270 -1.18 0.45 -19.89
C PHE A 270 -2.42 -0.31 -20.37
N ILE A 271 -3.61 0.20 -20.09
CA ILE A 271 -4.85 -0.30 -20.71
C ILE A 271 -5.25 0.64 -21.84
N ALA A 272 -5.66 0.08 -22.98
CA ALA A 272 -6.28 0.82 -24.08
C ALA A 272 -7.77 0.46 -24.26
N GLU A 273 -8.48 1.30 -25.02
CA GLU A 273 -9.96 1.32 -25.19
C GLU A 273 -10.63 0.04 -25.77
N ASP A 274 -9.86 -0.98 -26.17
CA ASP A 274 -10.36 -2.26 -26.73
C ASP A 274 -9.96 -3.48 -25.88
N CYS A 275 -9.78 -3.29 -24.58
CA CYS A 275 -9.52 -4.40 -23.66
C CYS A 275 -8.22 -5.15 -23.89
N VAL A 276 -7.25 -4.39 -24.40
CA VAL A 276 -5.90 -4.87 -24.61
C VAL A 276 -4.95 -4.11 -23.71
N GLN A 277 -4.07 -4.87 -23.07
CA GLN A 277 -2.94 -4.29 -22.37
C GLN A 277 -1.92 -3.84 -23.41
N LEU A 278 -1.67 -2.54 -23.43
CA LEU A 278 -0.64 -1.91 -24.23
C LEU A 278 0.70 -2.09 -23.50
N GLU A 279 1.59 -2.89 -24.07
CA GLU A 279 2.98 -3.02 -23.63
C GLU A 279 3.83 -1.98 -24.34
N LEU A 280 4.56 -1.16 -23.58
CA LEU A 280 5.50 -0.18 -24.08
C LEU A 280 6.92 -0.50 -23.63
N ASN A 281 7.83 -0.49 -24.60
CA ASN A 281 9.26 -0.67 -24.39
C ASN A 281 9.99 0.56 -24.93
N ALA A 282 10.66 1.31 -24.05
CA ALA A 282 11.33 2.55 -24.42
C ALA A 282 12.84 2.48 -24.15
N ILE A 283 13.65 2.87 -25.14
CA ILE A 283 15.10 3.09 -24.96
C ILE A 283 15.38 4.59 -24.84
N THR A 284 14.72 5.38 -25.68
CA THR A 284 14.72 6.84 -25.67
C THR A 284 13.31 7.35 -25.98
N GLU A 285 13.05 8.65 -25.78
CA GLU A 285 11.75 9.26 -26.11
C GLU A 285 11.34 9.07 -27.59
N LYS A 286 12.31 8.93 -28.50
CA LYS A 286 12.08 8.71 -29.94
C LYS A 286 12.15 7.24 -30.36
N ASN A 287 12.55 6.37 -29.45
CA ASN A 287 12.71 4.95 -29.71
C ASN A 287 11.87 4.19 -28.70
N VAL A 288 10.57 4.19 -28.98
CA VAL A 288 9.53 3.50 -28.23
C VAL A 288 8.86 2.52 -29.18
N SER A 289 8.84 1.25 -28.79
CA SER A 289 8.07 0.21 -29.46
C SER A 289 6.86 -0.13 -28.60
N HIS A 290 5.76 -0.49 -29.25
CA HIS A 290 4.53 -0.88 -28.58
C HIS A 290 4.05 -2.25 -29.07
N GLY A 291 3.40 -2.98 -28.17
CA GLY A 291 2.78 -4.27 -28.41
C GLY A 291 1.45 -4.37 -27.68
N TYR A 292 0.66 -5.36 -28.04
CA TYR A 292 -0.66 -5.61 -27.49
C TYR A 292 -0.67 -7.01 -26.88
N VAL A 293 -0.98 -7.09 -25.57
CA VAL A 293 -1.01 -8.34 -24.81
C VAL A 293 -2.34 -8.48 -24.07
N SER A 294 -2.68 -9.70 -23.69
CA SER A 294 -3.89 -9.96 -22.91
C SER A 294 -3.77 -9.42 -21.49
N LEU A 295 -4.87 -8.91 -20.95
CA LEU A 295 -4.94 -8.50 -19.56
C LEU A 295 -4.74 -9.69 -18.62
N PRO A 296 -4.02 -9.52 -17.50
CA PRO A 296 -3.88 -10.53 -16.48
C PRO A 296 -5.25 -10.87 -15.88
N ILE A 297 -5.55 -12.15 -15.83
CA ILE A 297 -6.75 -12.67 -15.16
C ILE A 297 -6.44 -12.78 -13.68
N TYR A 298 -7.38 -12.33 -12.84
CA TYR A 298 -7.33 -12.56 -11.41
C TYR A 298 -7.68 -14.03 -11.13
N GLU A 299 -6.71 -14.78 -10.64
CA GLU A 299 -6.86 -16.16 -10.16
C GLU A 299 -6.61 -16.17 -8.66
N LYS A 300 -7.54 -16.75 -7.89
CA LYS A 300 -7.49 -16.81 -6.43
C LYS A 300 -6.85 -18.10 -5.94
#